data_AF-A0A3A5KAJ2-F1
#
_entry.id   AF-A0A3A5KAJ2-F1
#
_cell.length_a   1.000
_cell.length_b   1.000
_cell.length_c   1.000
_cell.angle_alpha   90.00
_cell.angle_beta   90.00
_cell.angle_gamma   90.00
#
_symmetry.space_group_name_H-M   'P 1'
#
loop_
_entity.id
_entity.type
_entity.pdbx_description
1 polymer ?
#
loop_
_entity_poly.entity_id
_entity_poly.type
_entity_poly.pdbx_seq_one_letter_code
_entity_poly.pdbx_strand_id
1 'polypeptide(L)'
;MSGKLEDLYRRWILDCVVDSVEAISKDFVQHPQQYRGATTSGLLEEFKARTGNDPLWPNKEQRAAIYGTLFGMADGDSDGENSGQFGEAASDVRRRATLYAERVFSSGEEMLRQAFRDSIETFQAYLETLKGPVVDRGDAQTTNIFDKAVAVLQDAGVAQRFGGLPPAPANWPTSRPYGGDGANLIEEIKRTLFVGPEYQLPRKRFLVMQRIATYGHGTIADVQSYKYDQSKGQKSTTDLITAAYSWATAILDSKRMNSNDGMHLGGDGSKPLENLSTLESRRNIGRNR
;
A
#
# COMPACT_ATOMS: atom_id res chain seq x y z
N MET A 1 -13.17 6.19 -20.13
CA MET A 1 -12.09 7.07 -19.65
C MET A 1 -11.92 6.74 -18.18
N SER A 2 -10.70 6.37 -17.76
CA SER A 2 -10.38 6.25 -16.33
C SER A 2 -10.55 7.62 -15.69
N GLY A 3 -11.22 7.69 -14.56
CA GLY A 3 -11.32 8.87 -13.73
C GLY A 3 -10.03 9.12 -12.95
N LYS A 4 -9.81 10.39 -12.62
CA LYS A 4 -8.59 10.85 -11.94
C LYS A 4 -8.52 10.39 -10.48
N LEU A 5 -9.67 10.16 -9.85
CA LEU A 5 -9.76 9.89 -8.42
C LEU A 5 -9.32 8.46 -8.08
N GLU A 6 -9.78 7.48 -8.84
CA GLU A 6 -9.32 6.10 -8.72
C GLU A 6 -7.83 5.97 -9.04
N ASP A 7 -7.34 6.74 -10.01
CA ASP A 7 -5.92 6.77 -10.38
C ASP A 7 -5.06 7.37 -9.27
N LEU A 8 -5.55 8.42 -8.61
CA LEU A 8 -4.95 8.98 -7.40
C LEU A 8 -4.93 7.97 -6.25
N TYR A 9 -6.03 7.27 -5.99
CA TYR A 9 -6.10 6.23 -4.96
C TYR A 9 -5.06 5.14 -5.23
N ARG A 10 -4.94 4.69 -6.48
CA ARG A 10 -3.98 3.65 -6.88
C ARG A 10 -2.53 4.08 -6.64
N ARG A 11 -2.17 5.30 -7.04
CA ARG A 11 -0.81 5.86 -6.82
C ARG A 11 -0.53 6.09 -5.34
N TRP A 12 -1.53 6.49 -4.57
CA TRP A 12 -1.40 6.62 -3.12
C TRP A 12 -1.04 5.31 -2.44
N ILE A 13 -1.74 4.22 -2.76
CA ILE A 13 -1.41 2.89 -2.21
C ILE A 13 -0.02 2.41 -2.66
N LEU A 14 0.43 2.81 -3.85
CA LEU A 14 1.71 2.41 -4.43
C LEU A 14 2.81 3.47 -4.33
N ASP A 15 2.67 4.45 -3.43
CA ASP A 15 3.60 5.58 -3.35
C ASP A 15 5.05 5.16 -3.00
N CYS A 16 5.20 3.97 -2.40
CA CYS A 16 6.49 3.37 -2.13
C CYS A 16 7.34 3.13 -3.40
N VAL A 17 6.72 3.07 -4.58
CA VAL A 17 7.39 3.01 -5.89
C VAL A 17 8.21 4.27 -6.12
N VAL A 18 7.64 5.43 -5.85
CA VAL A 18 8.32 6.73 -5.99
C VAL A 18 9.44 6.85 -4.95
N ASP A 19 9.18 6.46 -3.69
CA ASP A 19 10.20 6.46 -2.63
C ASP A 19 11.41 5.59 -2.98
N SER A 20 11.18 4.41 -3.59
CA SER A 20 12.26 3.52 -4.03
C SER A 20 13.14 4.18 -5.10
N VAL A 21 12.53 4.84 -6.09
CA VAL A 21 13.28 5.52 -7.15
C VAL A 21 13.99 6.77 -6.64
N GLU A 22 13.40 7.50 -5.70
CA GLU A 22 14.10 8.60 -5.03
C GLU A 22 15.37 8.10 -4.32
N ALA A 23 15.32 6.94 -3.65
CA ALA A 23 16.51 6.32 -3.05
C ALA A 23 17.53 5.88 -4.11
N ILE A 24 17.09 5.27 -5.22
CA ILE A 24 17.95 4.92 -6.36
C ILE A 24 18.66 6.17 -6.90
N SER A 25 17.95 7.30 -7.04
CA SER A 25 18.55 8.54 -7.55
C SER A 25 19.67 9.06 -6.65
N LYS A 26 19.57 8.87 -5.33
CA LYS A 26 20.62 9.22 -4.36
C LYS A 26 21.81 8.26 -4.47
N ASP A 27 21.55 6.96 -4.58
CA ASP A 27 22.59 5.94 -4.78
C ASP A 27 23.32 6.12 -6.12
N PHE A 28 22.61 6.49 -7.19
CA PHE A 28 23.18 6.78 -8.51
C PHE A 28 24.25 7.88 -8.46
N VAL A 29 24.00 8.96 -7.71
CA VAL A 29 24.98 10.04 -7.55
C VAL A 29 26.23 9.57 -6.81
N GLN A 30 26.07 8.68 -5.82
CA GLN A 30 27.18 8.16 -5.01
C GLN A 30 27.97 7.07 -5.72
N HIS A 31 27.29 6.27 -6.56
CA HIS A 31 27.85 5.07 -7.18
C HIS A 31 27.52 4.96 -8.68
N PRO A 32 27.78 5.99 -9.51
CA PRO A 32 27.34 6.03 -10.91
C PRO A 32 27.90 4.86 -11.75
N GLN A 33 29.08 4.36 -11.41
CA GLN A 33 29.70 3.19 -12.05
C GLN A 33 28.88 1.90 -11.94
N GLN A 34 27.98 1.79 -10.94
CA GLN A 34 27.12 0.63 -10.77
C GLN A 34 25.87 0.68 -11.67
N TYR A 35 25.64 1.81 -12.35
CA TYR A 35 24.51 2.06 -13.24
C TYR A 35 24.94 2.24 -14.70
N ARG A 36 26.10 1.72 -15.10
CA ARG A 36 26.65 1.89 -16.47
C ARG A 36 25.72 1.40 -17.58
N GLY A 37 24.86 0.41 -17.30
CA GLY A 37 23.89 -0.11 -18.25
C GLY A 37 22.55 0.64 -18.26
N ALA A 38 22.35 1.61 -17.35
CA ALA A 38 21.08 2.29 -17.21
C ALA A 38 20.86 3.32 -18.32
N THR A 39 19.77 3.16 -19.07
CA THR A 39 19.34 4.09 -20.12
C THR A 39 18.50 5.24 -19.55
N THR A 40 17.96 5.08 -18.35
CA THR A 40 17.18 6.09 -17.63
C THR A 40 18.02 7.00 -16.71
N SER A 41 19.32 7.14 -16.95
CA SER A 41 20.20 7.99 -16.13
C SER A 41 19.72 9.45 -16.04
N GLY A 42 19.23 10.02 -17.15
CA GLY A 42 18.63 11.36 -17.14
C GLY A 42 17.40 11.48 -16.24
N LEU A 43 16.59 10.43 -16.12
CA LEU A 43 15.47 10.42 -15.17
C LEU A 43 15.96 10.38 -13.71
N LEU A 44 17.03 9.63 -13.42
CA LEU A 44 17.63 9.59 -12.08
C LEU A 44 18.19 10.97 -11.68
N GLU A 45 18.82 11.68 -12.60
CA GLU A 45 19.28 13.05 -12.39
C GLU A 45 18.10 14.00 -12.13
N GLU A 46 17.01 13.89 -12.91
CA GLU A 46 15.78 14.65 -12.68
C GLU A 46 15.19 14.37 -11.29
N PHE A 47 15.09 13.10 -10.87
CA PHE A 47 14.63 12.72 -9.52
C PHE A 47 15.48 13.39 -8.45
N LYS A 48 16.80 13.41 -8.60
CA LYS A 48 17.70 14.03 -7.62
C LYS A 48 17.56 15.55 -7.55
N ALA A 49 17.35 16.20 -8.69
CA ALA A 49 17.37 17.66 -8.81
C ALA A 49 16.00 18.30 -8.53
N ARG A 50 14.91 17.67 -9.00
CA ARG A 50 13.58 18.28 -9.04
C ARG A 50 12.67 17.87 -7.88
N THR A 51 12.87 16.70 -7.28
CA THR A 51 12.01 16.22 -6.18
C THR A 51 11.98 17.21 -5.01
N GLY A 52 10.78 17.69 -4.67
CA GLY A 52 10.53 18.70 -3.64
C GLY A 52 10.61 20.15 -4.11
N ASN A 53 11.20 20.41 -5.27
CA ASN A 53 11.49 21.76 -5.78
C ASN A 53 10.63 22.13 -7.00
N ASP A 54 10.06 21.14 -7.70
CA ASP A 54 9.22 21.33 -8.87
C ASP A 54 7.80 20.83 -8.57
N PRO A 55 6.73 21.58 -8.93
CA PRO A 55 5.36 21.16 -8.67
C PRO A 55 5.00 19.78 -9.24
N LEU A 56 5.60 19.35 -10.35
CA LEU A 56 5.38 18.03 -10.96
C LEU A 56 6.30 16.93 -10.37
N TRP A 57 7.10 17.28 -9.37
CA TRP A 57 8.01 16.39 -8.64
C TRP A 57 7.81 16.53 -7.14
N PRO A 58 6.60 16.26 -6.62
CA PRO A 58 6.36 16.38 -5.20
C PRO A 58 7.21 15.37 -4.41
N ASN A 59 7.86 15.86 -3.34
CA ASN A 59 8.54 14.99 -2.38
C ASN A 59 7.53 14.19 -1.54
N LYS A 60 8.03 13.28 -0.69
CA LYS A 60 7.17 12.41 0.14
C LYS A 60 6.14 13.18 0.98
N GLU A 61 6.54 14.27 1.63
CA GLU A 61 5.64 15.08 2.47
C GLU A 61 4.57 15.78 1.64
N GLN A 62 4.94 16.34 0.47
CA GLN A 62 4.01 16.97 -0.46
C GLN A 62 3.02 15.95 -1.03
N ARG A 63 3.47 14.74 -1.40
CA ARG A 63 2.59 13.65 -1.87
C ARG A 63 1.65 13.19 -0.75
N ALA A 64 2.15 13.02 0.47
CA ALA A 64 1.33 12.69 1.63
C ALA A 64 0.26 13.77 1.89
N ALA A 65 0.57 15.06 1.73
CA ALA A 65 -0.41 16.13 1.85
C ALA A 65 -1.47 16.09 0.73
N ILE A 66 -1.07 15.83 -0.52
CA ILE A 66 -1.99 15.66 -1.65
C ILE A 66 -2.97 14.51 -1.40
N TYR A 67 -2.45 13.33 -1.06
CA TYR A 67 -3.30 12.15 -0.84
C TYR A 67 -4.10 12.24 0.46
N GLY A 68 -3.48 12.71 1.54
CA GLY A 68 -4.09 12.79 2.86
C GLY A 68 -5.30 13.71 2.89
N THR A 69 -5.29 14.78 2.09
CA THR A 69 -6.46 15.67 1.94
C THR A 69 -7.65 14.97 1.27
N LEU A 70 -7.40 14.00 0.39
CA LEU A 70 -8.43 13.30 -0.37
C LEU A 70 -8.91 12.02 0.30
N PHE A 71 -7.98 11.25 0.86
CA PHE A 71 -8.24 9.87 1.28
C PHE A 71 -7.94 9.62 2.77
N GLY A 72 -7.27 10.55 3.47
CA GLY A 72 -6.82 10.34 4.84
C GLY A 72 -5.59 9.42 4.94
N MET A 73 -5.65 8.41 5.80
CA MET A 73 -4.56 7.45 6.01
C MET A 73 -4.66 6.27 5.04
N ALA A 74 -3.51 5.74 4.59
CA ALA A 74 -3.47 4.70 3.56
C ALA A 74 -4.19 3.42 3.99
N ASP A 75 -5.03 2.88 3.11
CA ASP A 75 -5.60 1.55 3.32
C ASP A 75 -4.46 0.51 3.37
N GLY A 76 -4.38 -0.23 4.49
CA GLY A 76 -3.34 -1.25 4.72
C GLY A 76 -2.23 -0.81 5.65
N ASP A 77 -2.21 0.45 6.09
CA ASP A 77 -1.41 0.90 7.23
C ASP A 77 -2.07 0.43 8.54
N SER A 78 -1.29 -0.10 9.48
CA SER A 78 -1.79 -0.80 10.68
C SER A 78 -2.10 0.10 11.86
N ASP A 79 -1.67 1.36 11.82
CA ASP A 79 -1.47 2.13 13.04
C ASP A 79 -2.69 2.95 13.48
N GLY A 80 -3.84 2.78 12.81
CA GLY A 80 -5.09 3.39 13.25
C GLY A 80 -6.33 2.91 12.50
N GLU A 81 -7.50 3.03 13.13
CA GLU A 81 -8.76 3.09 12.39
C GLU A 81 -8.65 4.26 11.40
N ASN A 82 -8.84 3.97 10.11
CA ASN A 82 -8.79 4.98 9.05
C ASN A 82 -9.97 5.96 9.26
N SER A 83 -9.76 6.97 10.09
CA SER A 83 -10.79 7.89 10.59
C SER A 83 -11.15 9.02 9.62
N GLY A 84 -10.59 8.99 8.41
CA GLY A 84 -10.96 9.89 7.33
C GLY A 84 -12.33 9.55 6.75
N GLN A 85 -13.05 10.56 6.29
CA GLN A 85 -14.39 10.40 5.68
C GLN A 85 -14.38 9.42 4.48
N PHE A 86 -13.32 9.43 3.68
CA PHE A 86 -13.14 8.44 2.60
C PHE A 86 -13.05 7.02 3.14
N GLY A 87 -12.23 6.81 4.18
CA GLY A 87 -12.05 5.52 4.82
C GLY A 87 -13.35 4.97 5.38
N GLU A 88 -14.13 5.81 6.06
CA GLU A 88 -15.45 5.47 6.59
C GLU A 88 -16.43 5.07 5.49
N ALA A 89 -16.63 5.91 4.47
CA ALA A 89 -17.55 5.65 3.37
C ALA A 89 -17.16 4.40 2.55
N ALA A 90 -15.87 4.24 2.24
CA ALA A 90 -15.35 3.07 1.54
C ALA A 90 -15.45 1.79 2.41
N SER A 91 -15.28 1.91 3.73
CA SER A 91 -15.38 0.77 4.65
C SER A 91 -16.80 0.20 4.70
N ASP A 92 -17.84 1.03 4.60
CA ASP A 92 -19.21 0.52 4.61
C ASP A 92 -19.50 -0.29 3.33
N VAL A 93 -19.11 0.21 2.16
CA VAL A 93 -19.22 -0.54 0.89
C VAL A 93 -18.54 -1.90 0.99
N ARG A 94 -17.29 -1.93 1.47
CA ARG A 94 -16.53 -3.17 1.67
C ARG A 94 -17.22 -4.10 2.66
N ARG A 95 -17.68 -3.59 3.80
CA ARG A 95 -18.36 -4.36 4.85
C ARG A 95 -19.66 -4.98 4.34
N ARG A 96 -20.48 -4.22 3.60
CA ARG A 96 -21.72 -4.72 2.99
C ARG A 96 -21.43 -5.79 1.93
N ALA A 97 -20.38 -5.63 1.13
CA ALA A 97 -19.94 -6.65 0.17
C ALA A 97 -19.52 -7.95 0.87
N THR A 98 -18.75 -7.86 1.95
CA THR A 98 -18.37 -9.02 2.78
C THR A 98 -19.59 -9.73 3.35
N LEU A 99 -20.53 -9.00 3.96
CA LEU A 99 -21.77 -9.59 4.50
C LEU A 99 -22.59 -10.31 3.43
N TYR A 100 -22.66 -9.75 2.21
CA TYR A 100 -23.32 -10.40 1.10
C TYR A 100 -22.58 -11.68 0.65
N ALA A 101 -21.26 -11.61 0.48
CA ALA A 101 -20.44 -12.71 -0.03
C ALA A 101 -20.36 -13.89 0.95
N GLU A 102 -20.34 -13.62 2.26
CA GLU A 102 -20.17 -14.61 3.31
C GLU A 102 -21.50 -15.13 3.90
N ARG A 103 -22.63 -14.78 3.28
CA ARG A 103 -23.95 -15.25 3.73
C ARG A 103 -24.04 -16.78 3.66
N VAL A 104 -24.52 -17.39 4.75
CA VAL A 104 -24.67 -18.85 4.88
C VAL A 104 -26.01 -19.33 4.29
N PHE A 105 -27.02 -18.48 4.28
CA PHE A 105 -28.38 -18.81 3.83
C PHE A 105 -28.81 -17.91 2.66
N SER A 106 -29.72 -18.43 1.82
CA SER A 106 -30.30 -17.69 0.70
C SER A 106 -31.43 -16.74 1.13
N SER A 107 -31.98 -16.89 2.33
CA SER A 107 -32.94 -15.95 2.90
C SER A 107 -32.30 -14.60 3.16
N GLY A 108 -32.96 -13.52 2.73
CA GLY A 108 -32.48 -12.16 2.93
C GLY A 108 -31.44 -11.67 1.91
N GLU A 109 -31.16 -12.43 0.83
CA GLU A 109 -30.23 -11.99 -0.23
C GLU A 109 -30.60 -10.59 -0.77
N GLU A 110 -31.88 -10.36 -1.07
CA GLU A 110 -32.32 -9.07 -1.61
C GLU A 110 -32.16 -7.93 -0.61
N MET A 111 -32.32 -8.19 0.69
CA MET A 111 -32.06 -7.19 1.73
C MET A 111 -30.57 -6.83 1.82
N LEU A 112 -29.67 -7.82 1.70
CA LEU A 112 -28.23 -7.58 1.68
C LEU A 112 -27.81 -6.85 0.40
N ARG A 113 -28.42 -7.19 -0.74
CA ARG A 113 -28.21 -6.50 -2.01
C ARG A 113 -28.69 -5.05 -1.93
N GLN A 114 -29.86 -4.80 -1.35
CA GLN A 114 -30.36 -3.45 -1.12
C GLN A 114 -29.44 -2.67 -0.19
N ALA A 115 -29.02 -3.24 0.95
CA ALA A 115 -28.10 -2.59 1.88
C ALA A 115 -26.74 -2.26 1.23
N PHE A 116 -26.29 -3.07 0.26
CA PHE A 116 -25.11 -2.75 -0.54
C PHE A 116 -25.36 -1.63 -1.56
N ARG A 117 -26.54 -1.58 -2.19
CA ARG A 117 -26.92 -0.44 -3.06
C ARG A 117 -26.95 0.87 -2.27
N ASP A 118 -27.55 0.88 -1.08
CA ASP A 118 -27.63 2.06 -0.22
C ASP A 118 -26.22 2.57 0.17
N SER A 119 -25.26 1.66 0.42
CA SER A 119 -23.89 2.05 0.73
C SER A 119 -23.13 2.55 -0.49
N ILE A 120 -23.37 2.00 -1.69
CA ILE A 120 -22.84 2.53 -2.95
C ILE A 120 -23.36 3.95 -3.18
N GLU A 121 -24.66 4.21 -3.04
CA GLU A 121 -25.24 5.53 -3.24
C GLU A 121 -24.60 6.56 -2.31
N THR A 122 -24.41 6.19 -1.04
CA THR A 122 -23.72 7.02 -0.05
C THR A 122 -22.27 7.29 -0.45
N PHE A 123 -21.53 6.25 -0.85
CA PHE A 123 -20.13 6.41 -1.25
C PHE A 123 -19.99 7.19 -2.56
N GLN A 124 -20.89 6.99 -3.53
CA GLN A 124 -20.93 7.75 -4.77
C GLN A 124 -21.14 9.24 -4.47
N ALA A 125 -22.15 9.59 -3.67
CA ALA A 125 -22.40 10.96 -3.25
C ALA A 125 -21.17 11.60 -2.58
N TYR A 126 -20.45 10.84 -1.74
CA TYR A 126 -19.18 11.28 -1.18
C TYR A 126 -18.10 11.53 -2.26
N LEU A 127 -17.88 10.58 -3.17
CA LEU A 127 -16.90 10.73 -4.27
C LEU A 127 -17.24 11.92 -5.18
N GLU A 128 -18.51 12.31 -5.31
CA GLU A 128 -18.91 13.50 -6.04
C GLU A 128 -18.43 14.81 -5.41
N THR A 129 -18.25 14.83 -4.08
CA THR A 129 -17.64 15.96 -3.38
C THR A 129 -16.13 16.08 -3.65
N LEU A 130 -15.48 14.96 -4.04
CA LEU A 130 -14.07 14.88 -4.39
C LEU A 130 -13.85 15.14 -5.88
N LYS A 131 -14.16 16.36 -6.33
CA LYS A 131 -13.99 16.80 -7.72
C LYS A 131 -13.36 18.19 -7.80
N GLY A 132 -12.95 18.57 -9.00
CA GLY A 132 -12.49 19.93 -9.31
C GLY A 132 -10.98 20.13 -9.21
N PRO A 133 -10.53 21.40 -9.09
CA PRO A 133 -9.12 21.77 -9.32
C PRO A 133 -8.11 21.08 -8.40
N VAL A 134 -8.52 20.69 -7.19
CA VAL A 134 -7.64 19.97 -6.23
C VAL A 134 -7.31 18.57 -6.74
N VAL A 135 -8.31 17.83 -7.21
CA VAL A 135 -8.14 16.49 -7.80
C VAL A 135 -7.35 16.59 -9.10
N ASP A 136 -7.68 17.56 -9.96
CA ASP A 136 -6.97 17.78 -11.23
C ASP A 136 -5.48 18.07 -11.01
N ARG A 137 -5.17 18.93 -10.04
CA ARG A 137 -3.79 19.27 -9.69
C ARG A 137 -3.07 18.07 -9.08
N GLY A 138 -3.69 17.40 -8.10
CA GLY A 138 -3.09 16.21 -7.46
C GLY A 138 -2.77 15.12 -8.49
N ASP A 139 -3.70 14.86 -9.41
CA ASP A 139 -3.52 13.89 -10.49
C ASP A 139 -2.36 14.28 -11.41
N ALA A 140 -2.29 15.52 -11.87
CA ALA A 140 -1.20 15.99 -12.73
C ALA A 140 0.17 15.90 -12.04
N GLN A 141 0.25 16.30 -10.76
CA GLN A 141 1.50 16.29 -9.99
C GLN A 141 2.00 14.87 -9.71
N THR A 142 1.08 13.95 -9.37
CA THR A 142 1.45 12.59 -8.97
C THR A 142 1.65 11.65 -10.16
N THR A 143 0.91 11.84 -11.26
CA THR A 143 1.07 11.03 -12.48
C THR A 143 2.46 11.15 -13.06
N ASN A 144 2.96 12.39 -13.22
CA ASN A 144 4.27 12.62 -13.85
C ASN A 144 5.42 11.91 -13.09
N ILE A 145 5.51 12.10 -11.76
CA ILE A 145 6.58 11.49 -10.97
C ILE A 145 6.41 9.97 -10.87
N PHE A 146 5.18 9.47 -10.79
CA PHE A 146 4.91 8.03 -10.70
C PHE A 146 5.27 7.31 -12.00
N ASP A 147 4.87 7.83 -13.16
CA ASP A 147 5.16 7.22 -14.46
C ASP A 147 6.66 7.19 -14.74
N LYS A 148 7.38 8.26 -14.36
CA LYS A 148 8.85 8.29 -14.43
C LYS A 148 9.50 7.30 -13.47
N ALA A 149 8.95 7.11 -12.27
CA ALA A 149 9.43 6.09 -11.34
C ALA A 149 9.26 4.68 -11.94
N VAL A 150 8.11 4.40 -12.54
CA VAL A 150 7.85 3.12 -13.23
C VAL A 150 8.84 2.91 -14.36
N ALA A 151 9.10 3.93 -15.20
CA ALA A 151 10.05 3.84 -16.30
C ALA A 151 11.47 3.49 -15.81
N VAL A 152 11.92 4.09 -14.71
CA VAL A 152 13.23 3.76 -14.08
C VAL A 152 13.28 2.30 -13.62
N LEU A 153 12.20 1.77 -13.03
CA LEU A 153 12.17 0.38 -12.56
C LEU A 153 12.06 -0.65 -13.70
N GLN A 154 11.61 -0.23 -14.87
CA GLN A 154 11.58 -1.03 -16.10
C GLN A 154 12.94 -1.07 -16.81
N ASP A 155 13.91 -0.25 -16.39
CA ASP A 155 15.24 -0.22 -16.97
C ASP A 155 16.09 -1.40 -16.47
N ALA A 156 16.57 -2.23 -17.39
CA ALA A 156 17.38 -3.41 -17.07
C ALA A 156 18.74 -3.05 -16.45
N GLY A 157 19.33 -1.92 -16.82
CA GLY A 157 20.58 -1.44 -16.23
C GLY A 157 20.41 -0.94 -14.80
N VAL A 158 19.23 -0.41 -14.45
CA VAL A 158 18.87 -0.13 -13.05
C VAL A 158 18.67 -1.44 -12.30
N ALA A 159 17.93 -2.41 -12.84
CA ALA A 159 17.73 -3.70 -12.18
C ALA A 159 19.05 -4.47 -11.96
N GLN A 160 20.02 -4.33 -12.88
CA GLN A 160 21.35 -4.95 -12.76
C GLN A 160 22.09 -4.56 -11.48
N ARG A 161 21.92 -3.32 -10.99
CA ARG A 161 22.49 -2.84 -9.72
C ARG A 161 22.03 -3.66 -8.51
N PHE A 162 20.84 -4.24 -8.59
CA PHE A 162 20.17 -4.94 -7.51
C PHE A 162 20.26 -6.46 -7.71
N GLY A 163 21.49 -6.95 -7.90
CA GLY A 163 21.76 -8.39 -7.99
C GLY A 163 21.41 -9.04 -9.33
N GLY A 164 21.26 -8.26 -10.41
CA GLY A 164 20.91 -8.81 -11.72
C GLY A 164 19.48 -9.34 -11.81
N LEU A 165 18.59 -8.86 -10.94
CA LEU A 165 17.17 -9.19 -11.00
C LEU A 165 16.56 -8.73 -12.33
N PRO A 166 15.48 -9.37 -12.82
CA PRO A 166 14.74 -8.86 -13.95
C PRO A 166 14.15 -7.47 -13.66
N PRO A 167 14.09 -6.57 -14.65
CA PRO A 167 13.40 -5.30 -14.50
C PRO A 167 11.90 -5.50 -14.27
N ALA A 168 11.22 -4.45 -13.80
CA ALA A 168 9.78 -4.45 -13.71
C ALA A 168 9.15 -4.65 -15.11
N PRO A 169 8.05 -5.42 -15.24
CA PRO A 169 7.35 -5.57 -16.52
C PRO A 169 6.79 -4.26 -17.08
N ALA A 170 6.60 -4.19 -18.41
CA ALA A 170 6.11 -2.98 -19.10
C ALA A 170 4.73 -2.48 -18.61
N ASN A 171 3.88 -3.38 -18.11
CA ASN A 171 2.52 -3.10 -17.62
C ASN A 171 2.40 -3.07 -16.07
N TRP A 172 3.53 -3.14 -15.38
CA TRP A 172 3.64 -2.98 -13.93
C TRP A 172 3.36 -1.51 -13.52
N PRO A 173 2.86 -1.20 -12.30
CA PRO A 173 2.63 -2.07 -11.14
C PRO A 173 1.23 -2.69 -11.04
N THR A 174 0.36 -2.53 -12.03
CA THR A 174 -1.08 -2.80 -11.84
C THR A 174 -1.62 -3.92 -12.73
N SER A 175 -0.82 -4.44 -13.66
CA SER A 175 -1.21 -5.55 -14.51
C SER A 175 -1.41 -6.86 -13.73
N ARG A 176 -2.44 -7.61 -14.10
CA ARG A 176 -2.65 -8.99 -13.67
C ARG A 176 -2.13 -9.98 -14.73
N PRO A 177 -1.64 -11.17 -14.32
CA PRO A 177 -1.34 -11.55 -12.92
C PRO A 177 -0.25 -10.65 -12.33
N TYR A 178 -0.30 -10.40 -11.02
CA TYR A 178 0.72 -9.57 -10.36
C TYR A 178 2.07 -10.29 -10.44
N GLY A 179 2.89 -9.88 -11.41
CA GLY A 179 4.19 -10.49 -11.68
C GLY A 179 5.14 -10.33 -10.51
N GLY A 180 5.94 -11.37 -10.25
CA GLY A 180 6.89 -11.39 -9.13
C GLY A 180 8.09 -10.45 -9.31
N ASP A 181 8.48 -10.16 -10.55
CA ASP A 181 9.76 -9.51 -10.85
C ASP A 181 9.85 -8.09 -10.30
N GLY A 182 8.88 -7.22 -10.60
CA GLY A 182 8.86 -5.87 -10.04
C GLY A 182 8.72 -5.86 -8.50
N ALA A 183 8.04 -6.86 -7.92
CA ALA A 183 7.93 -6.98 -6.47
C ALA A 183 9.25 -7.45 -5.81
N ASN A 184 9.97 -8.40 -6.43
CA ASN A 184 11.32 -8.81 -6.02
C ASN A 184 12.29 -7.63 -6.10
N LEU A 185 12.21 -6.84 -7.18
CA LEU A 185 13.06 -5.67 -7.37
C LEU A 185 12.81 -4.61 -6.29
N ILE A 186 11.55 -4.30 -5.96
CA ILE A 186 11.21 -3.37 -4.87
C ILE A 186 11.76 -3.87 -3.52
N GLU A 187 11.59 -5.15 -3.20
CA GLU A 187 12.14 -5.76 -1.98
C GLU A 187 13.66 -5.61 -1.92
N GLU A 188 14.35 -5.90 -3.02
CA GLU A 188 15.81 -5.81 -3.10
C GLU A 188 16.32 -4.36 -2.99
N ILE A 189 15.64 -3.41 -3.62
CA ILE A 189 15.93 -1.98 -3.48
C ILE A 189 15.79 -1.55 -2.03
N LYS A 190 14.68 -1.93 -1.37
CA LYS A 190 14.42 -1.59 0.03
C LYS A 190 15.48 -2.19 0.95
N ARG A 191 15.84 -3.45 0.72
CA ARG A 191 16.90 -4.16 1.45
C ARG A 191 18.27 -3.50 1.28
N THR A 192 18.59 -3.02 0.08
CA THR A 192 19.92 -2.49 -0.26
C THR A 192 20.09 -1.04 0.16
N LEU A 193 19.07 -0.20 -0.03
CA LEU A 193 19.20 1.26 0.09
C LEU A 193 18.58 1.84 1.37
N PHE A 194 17.76 1.09 2.10
CA PHE A 194 17.10 1.59 3.30
C PHE A 194 17.67 0.91 4.55
N VAL A 195 18.13 1.71 5.49
CA VAL A 195 18.71 1.25 6.76
C VAL A 195 17.61 1.18 7.80
N GLY A 196 17.37 -0.03 8.35
CA GLY A 196 16.41 -0.25 9.43
C GLY A 196 15.29 -1.22 9.03
N PRO A 197 14.80 -2.06 9.97
CA PRO A 197 13.71 -3.00 9.72
C PRO A 197 12.39 -2.32 9.34
N GLU A 198 12.15 -1.11 9.84
CA GLU A 198 10.93 -0.32 9.61
C GLU A 198 10.76 0.14 8.15
N TYR A 199 11.84 0.17 7.38
CA TYR A 199 11.82 0.53 5.96
C TYR A 199 11.84 -0.68 5.03
N GLN A 200 11.90 -1.89 5.56
CA GLN A 200 11.85 -3.10 4.75
C GLN A 200 10.45 -3.30 4.21
N LEU A 201 10.36 -3.65 2.92
CA LEU A 201 9.10 -3.97 2.27
C LEU A 201 9.21 -5.36 1.66
N PRO A 202 8.83 -6.41 2.40
CA PRO A 202 8.88 -7.77 1.87
C PRO A 202 8.05 -7.89 0.60
N ARG A 203 8.48 -8.71 -0.36
CA ARG A 203 7.76 -8.90 -1.63
C ARG A 203 6.27 -9.20 -1.42
N LYS A 204 5.98 -10.05 -0.42
CA LYS A 204 4.60 -10.45 -0.09
C LYS A 204 3.73 -9.24 0.26
N ARG A 205 4.28 -8.28 1.02
CA ARG A 205 3.58 -7.06 1.42
C ARG A 205 3.34 -6.16 0.20
N PHE A 206 4.34 -6.00 -0.67
CA PHE A 206 4.16 -5.23 -1.91
C PHE A 206 3.11 -5.84 -2.84
N LEU A 207 3.07 -7.16 -2.99
CA LEU A 207 2.03 -7.85 -3.77
C LEU A 207 0.61 -7.61 -3.21
N VAL A 208 0.47 -7.52 -1.88
CA VAL A 208 -0.80 -7.14 -1.25
C VAL A 208 -1.14 -5.68 -1.53
N MET A 209 -0.18 -4.77 -1.48
CA MET A 209 -0.40 -3.37 -1.86
C MET A 209 -0.88 -3.25 -3.31
N GLN A 210 -0.30 -4.00 -4.25
CA GLN A 210 -0.77 -4.05 -5.63
C GLN A 210 -2.22 -4.56 -5.73
N ARG A 211 -2.59 -5.56 -4.93
CA ARG A 211 -3.98 -6.03 -4.85
C ARG A 211 -4.92 -4.95 -4.32
N ILE A 212 -4.58 -4.29 -3.22
CA ILE A 212 -5.38 -3.20 -2.63
C ILE A 212 -5.55 -2.08 -3.67
N ALA A 213 -4.46 -1.64 -4.29
CA ALA A 213 -4.46 -0.58 -5.29
C ALA A 213 -5.36 -0.93 -6.48
N THR A 214 -5.27 -2.17 -6.99
CA THR A 214 -6.02 -2.59 -8.17
C THR A 214 -7.51 -2.82 -7.88
N TYR A 215 -7.85 -3.49 -6.77
CA TYR A 215 -9.25 -3.72 -6.43
C TYR A 215 -9.93 -2.44 -5.94
N GLY A 216 -9.24 -1.57 -5.21
CA GLY A 216 -9.75 -0.26 -4.83
C GLY A 216 -9.96 0.65 -6.03
N HIS A 217 -8.98 0.73 -6.95
CA HIS A 217 -9.14 1.46 -8.22
C HIS A 217 -10.39 1.02 -8.99
N GLY A 218 -10.52 -0.29 -9.24
CA GLY A 218 -11.68 -0.82 -9.96
C GLY A 218 -13.01 -0.58 -9.24
N THR A 219 -13.05 -0.77 -7.92
CA THR A 219 -14.27 -0.53 -7.12
C THR A 219 -14.68 0.93 -7.17
N ILE A 220 -13.74 1.88 -7.05
CA ILE A 220 -14.04 3.32 -7.10
C ILE A 220 -14.57 3.70 -8.48
N ALA A 221 -13.93 3.23 -9.57
CA ALA A 221 -14.38 3.49 -10.93
C ALA A 221 -15.79 2.93 -11.20
N ASP A 222 -16.05 1.71 -10.73
CA ASP A 222 -17.35 1.05 -10.87
C ASP A 222 -18.44 1.77 -10.06
N VAL A 223 -18.14 2.23 -8.83
CA VAL A 223 -19.06 3.05 -8.02
C VAL A 223 -19.39 4.37 -8.71
N GLN A 224 -18.39 5.07 -9.26
CA GLN A 224 -18.61 6.34 -9.94
C GLN A 224 -19.47 6.20 -11.19
N SER A 225 -19.30 5.10 -11.93
CA SER A 225 -20.07 4.80 -13.13
C SER A 225 -21.39 4.08 -12.86
N TYR A 226 -21.64 3.66 -11.61
CA TYR A 226 -22.84 2.93 -11.22
C TYR A 226 -24.09 3.77 -11.47
N LYS A 227 -25.01 3.20 -12.24
CA LYS A 227 -26.36 3.71 -12.43
C LYS A 227 -27.31 2.56 -12.22
N TYR A 228 -28.16 2.66 -11.21
CA TYR A 228 -29.18 1.65 -10.99
C TYR A 228 -30.21 1.72 -12.12
N ASP A 229 -30.17 0.72 -12.99
CA ASP A 229 -31.16 0.51 -14.04
C ASP A 229 -31.97 -0.74 -13.70
N GLN A 230 -33.25 -0.55 -13.35
CA GLN A 230 -34.15 -1.67 -13.02
C GLN A 230 -34.24 -2.70 -14.16
N SER A 231 -33.98 -2.32 -15.41
CA SER A 231 -34.00 -3.22 -16.57
C SER A 231 -32.71 -4.04 -16.76
N LYS A 232 -31.60 -3.64 -16.13
CA LYS A 232 -30.28 -4.34 -16.16
C LYS A 232 -29.84 -4.84 -14.78
N GLY A 233 -30.69 -4.68 -13.76
CA GLY A 233 -30.33 -4.35 -12.37
C GLY A 233 -29.63 -5.41 -11.49
N GLN A 234 -29.49 -6.66 -11.94
CA GLN A 234 -28.95 -7.72 -11.08
C GLN A 234 -27.47 -8.06 -11.35
N LYS A 235 -27.04 -8.09 -12.62
CA LYS A 235 -25.67 -8.47 -12.99
C LYS A 235 -24.65 -7.39 -12.59
N SER A 236 -24.95 -6.13 -12.89
CA SER A 236 -24.06 -5.00 -12.55
C SER A 236 -23.83 -4.85 -11.04
N THR A 237 -24.85 -5.08 -10.22
CA THR A 237 -24.71 -5.03 -8.75
C THR A 237 -23.84 -6.19 -8.23
N THR A 238 -23.99 -7.40 -8.77
CA THR A 238 -23.17 -8.56 -8.34
C THR A 238 -21.70 -8.43 -8.71
N ASP A 239 -21.40 -7.89 -9.89
CA ASP A 239 -20.02 -7.63 -10.31
C ASP A 239 -19.34 -6.62 -9.36
N LEU A 240 -20.05 -5.54 -8.99
CA LEU A 240 -19.56 -4.53 -8.06
C LEU A 240 -19.39 -5.07 -6.62
N ILE A 241 -20.30 -5.95 -6.16
CA ILE A 241 -20.11 -6.68 -4.88
C ILE A 241 -18.80 -7.47 -4.91
N THR A 242 -18.51 -8.15 -6.02
CA THR A 242 -17.31 -8.99 -6.15
C THR A 242 -16.03 -8.13 -6.16
N ALA A 243 -16.06 -6.97 -6.82
CA ALA A 243 -14.97 -6.00 -6.78
C ALA A 243 -14.71 -5.47 -5.36
N ALA A 244 -15.76 -5.01 -4.67
CA ALA A 244 -15.68 -4.48 -3.31
C ALA A 244 -15.24 -5.54 -2.29
N TYR A 245 -15.70 -6.78 -2.43
CA TYR A 245 -15.26 -7.91 -1.60
C TYR A 245 -13.77 -8.23 -1.82
N SER A 246 -13.33 -8.22 -3.08
CA SER A 246 -11.91 -8.44 -3.40
C SER A 246 -11.01 -7.35 -2.83
N TRP A 247 -11.50 -6.11 -2.77
CA TRP A 247 -10.81 -5.01 -2.10
C TRP A 247 -10.76 -5.22 -0.58
N ALA A 248 -11.88 -5.58 0.04
CA ALA A 248 -11.96 -5.87 1.47
C ALA A 248 -10.99 -6.98 1.91
N THR A 249 -10.95 -8.08 1.16
CA THR A 249 -10.06 -9.21 1.44
C THR A 249 -8.58 -8.84 1.27
N ALA A 250 -8.22 -8.02 0.27
CA ALA A 250 -6.86 -7.53 0.10
C ALA A 250 -6.39 -6.67 1.29
N ILE A 251 -7.27 -5.82 1.84
CA ILE A 251 -6.96 -5.02 3.05
C ILE A 251 -6.81 -5.93 4.28
N LEU A 252 -7.67 -6.93 4.44
CA LEU A 252 -7.57 -7.90 5.53
C LEU A 252 -6.26 -8.70 5.47
N ASP A 253 -5.82 -9.09 4.28
CA ASP A 253 -4.53 -9.76 4.08
C ASP A 253 -3.36 -8.88 4.52
N SER A 254 -3.42 -7.56 4.27
CA SER A 254 -2.41 -6.60 4.74
C SER A 254 -2.37 -6.53 6.26
N LYS A 255 -3.54 -6.39 6.91
CA LYS A 255 -3.64 -6.32 8.37
C LYS A 255 -3.07 -7.57 9.05
N ARG A 256 -3.38 -8.76 8.52
CA ARG A 256 -2.85 -10.04 9.02
C ARG A 256 -1.32 -10.13 8.92
N MET A 257 -0.72 -9.52 7.90
CA MET A 257 0.75 -9.48 7.80
C MET A 257 1.36 -8.61 8.89
N ASN A 258 0.81 -7.41 9.10
CA ASN A 258 1.33 -6.50 10.12
C ASN A 258 1.17 -7.07 11.55
N SER A 259 0.09 -7.82 11.84
CA SER A 259 -0.09 -8.48 13.15
C SER A 259 0.92 -9.59 13.43
N ASN A 260 1.35 -10.33 12.40
CA ASN A 260 2.30 -11.43 12.58
C ASN A 260 3.73 -10.94 12.77
N ASP A 261 4.11 -9.83 12.13
CA ASP A 261 5.46 -9.24 12.27
C ASP A 261 5.69 -8.68 13.69
N GLY A 262 4.63 -8.20 14.36
CA GLY A 262 4.69 -7.72 15.75
C GLY A 262 4.98 -8.81 16.80
N MET A 263 4.73 -10.10 16.49
CA MET A 263 4.96 -11.20 17.45
C MET A 263 6.41 -11.71 17.49
N HIS A 264 7.29 -11.28 16.58
CA HIS A 264 8.70 -11.73 16.55
C HIS A 264 9.70 -10.77 17.21
N LEU A 265 9.27 -9.57 17.63
CA LEU A 265 10.16 -8.58 18.27
C LEU A 265 9.99 -8.48 19.80
N GLY A 266 9.12 -9.32 20.41
CA GLY A 266 8.84 -9.32 21.86
C GLY A 266 9.60 -10.38 22.69
N GLY A 267 10.61 -11.04 22.11
CA GLY A 267 11.46 -11.99 22.84
C GLY A 267 12.54 -11.31 23.65
N ASP A 268 12.16 -10.47 24.62
CA ASP A 268 13.10 -9.92 25.59
C ASP A 268 13.63 -11.05 26.48
N GLY A 269 14.94 -11.26 26.40
CA GLY A 269 15.72 -12.19 27.19
C GLY A 269 15.85 -11.73 28.65
N SER A 270 14.72 -11.52 29.32
CA SER A 270 14.66 -11.46 30.77
C SER A 270 15.00 -12.86 31.32
N LYS A 271 16.30 -13.08 31.53
CA LYS A 271 16.84 -14.15 32.35
C LYS A 271 16.06 -14.15 33.68
N PRO A 272 15.57 -15.30 34.17
CA PRO A 272 15.02 -15.36 35.51
C PRO A 272 16.15 -15.01 36.48
N LEU A 273 15.92 -14.00 37.31
CA LEU A 273 16.71 -13.75 38.51
C LEU A 273 16.70 -15.04 39.33
N GLU A 274 17.85 -15.71 39.38
CA GLU A 274 18.09 -16.82 40.30
C GLU A 274 17.85 -16.30 41.71
N ASN A 275 16.84 -16.90 42.35
CA ASN A 275 16.54 -16.68 43.75
C ASN A 275 17.75 -17.08 44.60
N LEU A 276 18.20 -16.10 45.39
CA LEU A 276 19.08 -16.22 46.54
C LEU A 276 18.51 -17.26 47.54
N SER A 277 19.02 -18.48 47.53
CA SER A 277 18.86 -19.40 48.67
C SER A 277 19.97 -20.47 48.73
N THR A 278 21.23 -20.05 48.84
CA THR A 278 22.30 -20.96 49.32
C THR A 278 23.50 -20.17 49.82
N LEU A 279 23.47 -19.74 51.09
CA LEU A 279 24.67 -19.39 51.86
C LEU A 279 24.41 -19.57 53.37
N GLU A 280 23.89 -20.75 53.74
CA GLU A 280 24.14 -21.33 55.06
C GLU A 280 25.18 -22.44 54.90
N SER A 281 26.43 -22.14 55.22
CA SER A 281 27.35 -23.05 55.93
C SER A 281 28.79 -22.57 55.90
N ARG A 282 29.40 -22.58 57.09
CA ARG A 282 30.84 -22.47 57.43
C ARG A 282 31.36 -21.07 57.79
N ARG A 283 31.25 -20.72 59.08
CA ARG A 283 32.37 -20.91 60.03
C ARG A 283 31.91 -20.87 61.49
N ASN A 284 31.96 -22.04 62.11
CA ASN A 284 32.17 -22.25 63.54
C ASN A 284 33.40 -21.49 64.03
N ILE A 285 33.38 -20.95 65.27
CA ILE A 285 34.38 -21.11 66.35
C ILE A 285 33.89 -20.32 67.58
N GLY A 286 33.69 -21.02 68.71
CA GLY A 286 33.41 -20.39 70.02
C GLY A 286 32.81 -21.35 71.04
N ARG A 287 33.66 -22.20 71.64
CA ARG A 287 33.35 -23.22 72.64
C ARG A 287 32.89 -22.65 74.00
N ASN A 288 32.03 -23.42 74.66
CA ASN A 288 31.74 -23.44 76.09
C ASN A 288 32.98 -23.26 77.00
N ARG A 289 32.87 -22.37 78.00
CA ARG A 289 32.74 -22.72 79.44
C ARG A 289 32.36 -21.47 80.23
#